data_AF-A0A3N1Y4R1-F1
#
_entry.id   AF-A0A3N1Y4R1-F1
#
_cell.length_a   1.000
_cell.length_b   1.000
_cell.length_c   1.000
_cell.angle_alpha   90.00
_cell.angle_beta   90.00
_cell.angle_gamma   90.00
#
_symmetry.space_group_name_H-M   'P 1'
#
loop_
_entity.id
_entity.type
_entity.pdbx_description
1 polymer ?
#
loop_
_entity_poly.entity_id
_entity_poly.type
_entity_poly.pdbx_seq_one_letter_code
_entity_poly.pdbx_strand_id
1 'polypeptide(L)'
;MNRPSTSTTRRVTAIGAAVAIVAASSAFGIGATTAVAAEEPAATSTAKPAAPAATDAPAATDAPAAPDTPATDIPVPSDAPDEQPGGPTTDPTSAPADESETPPPAEPADDAATPKPTATSTPTEAGAGAPADVAAAEDGSDLAFTEPSTEDAPLALTATVGTPFSHTFQTTGGNGTVGYAIQDAPSSAAGPSDYSVNVETGVLSGTPTDAGTFRFEVVALSGSTQITEHVELTVSPAAEPDVITFDEQSKPESPIRIETTAGDTVDRTFTATGSSSELHYILLSGPTAFPVPGNAYPTAPAGLSVDEATGRLSGAPTQAGEWDFQVMAMNGARAATQYVHLSIRPAATAHLELLIGVIGTGQAWQAGEHGLREIFAESPDANPVDAVPAAQGATMSVRVTPLDAYGNPTEDNEGTTPTVTSSVSSDEVSFPSDPWNARVGFPHASPHTITVALDGVSTSFDVDVQPAAATIGTTTPTVGSGTGTLAYTGAETSGPLAWALALLGIGGGLLVHRLRRRRA
;
A
#
# COMPACT_ATOMS: atom_id res chain seq x y z
N MET A 1 -36.75 20.77 21.35
CA MET A 1 -35.29 21.02 21.15
C MET A 1 -34.75 19.89 20.29
N ASN A 2 -34.61 20.17 18.99
CA ASN A 2 -34.16 19.22 17.99
C ASN A 2 -32.64 18.98 18.09
N ARG A 3 -32.22 17.72 18.07
CA ARG A 3 -30.85 17.30 17.72
C ARG A 3 -30.94 16.62 16.34
N PRO A 4 -30.20 17.08 15.31
CA PRO A 4 -30.05 16.29 14.10
C PRO A 4 -28.92 15.27 14.29
N SER A 5 -29.27 13.99 14.19
CA SER A 5 -28.33 12.89 13.95
C SER A 5 -27.91 12.90 12.48
N THR A 6 -26.63 13.14 12.20
CA THR A 6 -26.04 12.91 10.88
C THR A 6 -25.29 11.58 10.89
N SER A 7 -25.98 10.54 10.42
CA SER A 7 -25.37 9.25 10.06
C SER A 7 -24.82 9.38 8.65
N THR A 8 -23.53 9.66 8.52
CA THR A 8 -22.82 9.59 7.23
C THR A 8 -22.50 8.13 6.94
N THR A 9 -23.33 7.50 6.10
CA THR A 9 -23.10 6.16 5.58
C THR A 9 -21.93 6.19 4.58
N ARG A 10 -20.79 5.61 4.95
CA ARG A 10 -19.68 5.30 4.01
C ARG A 10 -20.20 4.33 2.94
N ARG A 11 -20.25 4.77 1.69
CA ARG A 11 -20.31 3.88 0.52
C ARG A 11 -18.88 3.69 0.02
N VAL A 12 -18.32 2.53 0.30
CA VAL A 12 -17.09 2.05 -0.34
C VAL A 12 -17.52 1.51 -1.70
N THR A 13 -17.28 2.29 -2.76
CA THR A 13 -17.46 1.81 -4.13
C THR A 13 -16.18 1.11 -4.54
N ALA A 14 -16.19 -0.22 -4.48
CA ALA A 14 -15.19 -1.03 -5.16
C ALA A 14 -15.40 -0.86 -6.67
N ILE A 15 -14.40 -0.29 -7.36
CA ILE A 15 -14.38 -0.14 -8.81
C ILE A 15 -14.02 -1.50 -9.40
N GLY A 16 -15.05 -2.29 -9.70
CA GLY A 16 -15.01 -3.33 -10.72
C GLY A 16 -15.92 -2.88 -11.84
N ALA A 17 -15.39 -2.75 -13.06
CA ALA A 17 -16.19 -2.47 -14.24
C ALA A 17 -17.18 -3.62 -14.46
N ALA A 18 -18.42 -3.43 -13.99
CA ALA A 18 -19.54 -4.31 -14.25
C ALA A 18 -20.54 -3.55 -15.12
N VAL A 19 -20.53 -3.86 -16.42
CA VAL A 19 -21.57 -3.43 -17.35
C VAL A 19 -22.88 -4.13 -16.96
N ALA A 20 -23.77 -3.40 -16.30
CA ALA A 20 -25.12 -3.86 -15.98
C ALA A 20 -26.13 -3.16 -16.89
N ILE A 21 -26.60 -3.87 -17.93
CA ILE A 21 -27.73 -3.41 -18.76
C ILE A 21 -29.04 -3.84 -18.08
N VAL A 22 -29.83 -2.86 -17.65
CA VAL A 22 -31.18 -3.06 -17.12
C VAL A 22 -32.15 -3.28 -18.29
N ALA A 23 -32.68 -4.49 -18.42
CA ALA A 23 -33.82 -4.78 -19.28
C ALA A 23 -35.13 -4.41 -18.56
N ALA A 24 -35.68 -3.23 -18.86
CA ALA A 24 -36.99 -2.80 -18.38
C ALA A 24 -38.08 -3.17 -19.39
N SER A 25 -38.75 -4.30 -19.17
CA SER A 25 -39.99 -4.66 -19.87
C SER A 25 -41.16 -3.87 -19.29
N SER A 26 -41.70 -2.91 -20.04
CA SER A 26 -42.95 -2.23 -19.71
C SER A 26 -44.09 -2.86 -20.51
N ALA A 27 -44.98 -3.58 -19.81
CA ALA A 27 -46.28 -3.97 -20.32
C ALA A 27 -47.33 -3.05 -19.68
N PHE A 28 -47.82 -2.09 -20.45
CA PHE A 28 -49.02 -1.30 -20.13
C PHE A 28 -50.12 -1.72 -21.09
N GLY A 29 -51.19 -2.30 -20.55
CA GLY A 29 -52.43 -2.59 -21.24
C GLY A 29 -53.60 -2.18 -20.35
N ILE A 30 -54.35 -1.16 -20.77
CA ILE A 30 -55.54 -0.62 -20.12
C ILE A 30 -56.76 -1.46 -20.54
N GLY A 31 -57.68 -1.75 -19.62
CA GLY A 31 -59.03 -2.20 -19.97
C GLY A 31 -59.80 -2.83 -18.80
N ALA A 32 -60.72 -2.06 -18.22
CA ALA A 32 -61.62 -2.48 -17.16
C ALA A 32 -62.85 -3.26 -17.70
N THR A 33 -63.30 -4.29 -16.97
CA THR A 33 -64.73 -4.61 -16.74
C THR A 33 -64.90 -5.48 -15.50
N THR A 34 -65.94 -5.17 -14.71
CA THR A 34 -66.43 -5.77 -13.47
C THR A 34 -67.19 -7.09 -13.66
N ALA A 35 -67.07 -8.07 -12.74
CA ALA A 35 -68.21 -8.81 -12.14
C ALA A 35 -67.80 -9.88 -11.09
N VAL A 36 -68.24 -9.66 -9.84
CA VAL A 36 -68.96 -10.56 -8.90
C VAL A 36 -68.46 -11.99 -8.56
N ALA A 37 -67.92 -12.10 -7.34
CA ALA A 37 -68.21 -12.98 -6.18
C ALA A 37 -68.58 -14.49 -6.27
N ALA A 38 -68.14 -15.18 -5.19
CA ALA A 38 -68.49 -16.51 -4.63
C ALA A 38 -67.74 -17.70 -5.25
N GLU A 39 -67.22 -18.69 -4.52
CA GLU A 39 -67.43 -19.18 -3.14
C GLU A 39 -66.24 -20.07 -2.73
N GLU A 40 -65.85 -20.06 -1.46
CA GLU A 40 -64.93 -21.03 -0.83
C GLU A 40 -65.76 -22.23 -0.32
N PRO A 41 -65.16 -23.42 -0.16
CA PRO A 41 -65.16 -23.91 1.21
C PRO A 41 -63.82 -24.54 1.65
N ALA A 42 -63.52 -24.26 2.91
CA ALA A 42 -62.42 -24.77 3.69
C ALA A 42 -62.50 -26.29 3.94
N ALA A 43 -61.33 -26.92 4.07
CA ALA A 43 -61.11 -28.05 4.96
C ALA A 43 -59.64 -28.10 5.44
N THR A 44 -59.50 -28.48 6.70
CA THR A 44 -58.39 -28.33 7.64
C THR A 44 -57.29 -29.40 7.57
N SER A 45 -56.09 -29.00 8.03
CA SER A 45 -55.16 -29.73 8.92
C SER A 45 -53.94 -30.50 8.37
N THR A 46 -52.76 -29.96 8.73
CA THR A 46 -51.54 -30.60 9.31
C THR A 46 -50.61 -31.54 8.53
N ALA A 47 -49.31 -31.21 8.68
CA ALA A 47 -48.10 -32.05 8.75
C ALA A 47 -47.25 -32.25 7.46
N LYS A 48 -45.94 -32.02 7.63
CA LYS A 48 -44.77 -32.17 6.73
C LYS A 48 -43.92 -33.36 7.26
N PRO A 49 -42.88 -33.95 6.59
CA PRO A 49 -42.45 -34.08 5.16
C PRO A 49 -42.17 -35.56 4.73
N ALA A 50 -41.87 -35.81 3.45
CA ALA A 50 -40.82 -36.76 2.99
C ALA A 50 -40.56 -36.66 1.47
N ALA A 51 -39.30 -36.79 1.06
CA ALA A 51 -38.84 -36.88 -0.33
C ALA A 51 -38.93 -38.33 -0.87
N PRO A 52 -38.99 -38.56 -2.19
CA PRO A 52 -38.78 -39.88 -2.76
C PRO A 52 -37.34 -40.09 -3.26
N ALA A 53 -36.82 -41.28 -2.96
CA ALA A 53 -35.56 -41.83 -3.41
C ALA A 53 -35.64 -42.35 -4.86
N ALA A 54 -34.48 -42.39 -5.52
CA ALA A 54 -34.24 -43.14 -6.75
C ALA A 54 -33.74 -44.56 -6.43
N THR A 55 -34.06 -45.46 -7.36
CA THR A 55 -34.16 -46.91 -7.23
C THR A 55 -32.93 -47.63 -7.79
N ASP A 56 -32.51 -48.71 -7.09
CA ASP A 56 -31.82 -49.95 -7.51
C ASP A 56 -30.57 -49.91 -8.41
N ALA A 57 -29.54 -50.78 -8.34
CA ALA A 57 -28.99 -51.89 -7.55
C ALA A 57 -27.87 -52.52 -8.46
N PRO A 58 -27.02 -53.54 -8.13
CA PRO A 58 -26.94 -54.38 -6.92
C PRO A 58 -25.51 -54.62 -6.34
N ALA A 59 -25.51 -55.35 -5.21
CA ALA A 59 -24.41 -55.90 -4.40
C ALA A 59 -23.49 -56.91 -5.15
N ALA A 60 -22.30 -57.33 -4.69
CA ALA A 60 -21.93 -57.93 -3.39
C ALA A 60 -20.38 -58.12 -3.30
N THR A 61 -19.71 -57.65 -2.23
CA THR A 61 -19.06 -58.42 -1.13
C THR A 61 -17.62 -58.89 -1.38
N ASP A 62 -16.61 -58.24 -0.76
CA ASP A 62 -15.78 -58.77 0.36
C ASP A 62 -14.63 -57.80 0.70
N ALA A 63 -14.40 -57.56 2.00
CA ALA A 63 -13.28 -56.78 2.55
C ALA A 63 -12.07 -57.70 2.85
N PRO A 64 -10.82 -57.20 2.95
CA PRO A 64 -10.36 -56.69 4.25
C PRO A 64 -9.27 -55.59 4.24
N ALA A 65 -9.14 -54.96 5.41
CA ALA A 65 -7.92 -54.42 6.06
C ALA A 65 -7.09 -53.29 5.39
N ALA A 66 -6.97 -52.20 6.16
CA ALA A 66 -6.04 -51.10 5.94
C ALA A 66 -4.57 -51.49 6.27
N PRO A 67 -3.56 -50.86 5.65
CA PRO A 67 -2.20 -50.90 6.15
C PRO A 67 -1.80 -49.61 6.87
N ASP A 68 -1.20 -49.81 8.04
CA ASP A 68 -0.50 -48.84 8.89
C ASP A 68 0.94 -48.55 8.40
N THR A 69 1.40 -47.33 8.70
CA THR A 69 2.79 -46.88 9.05
C THR A 69 3.91 -46.81 7.98
N PRO A 70 5.05 -46.10 8.22
CA PRO A 70 5.47 -45.30 9.41
C PRO A 70 6.12 -43.91 9.14
N ALA A 71 6.24 -43.15 10.24
CA ALA A 71 7.11 -41.99 10.43
C ALA A 71 8.60 -42.38 10.53
N THR A 72 9.51 -41.44 10.24
CA THR A 72 10.95 -41.61 10.50
C THR A 72 11.53 -40.34 11.13
N ASP A 73 12.08 -40.52 12.33
CA ASP A 73 12.89 -39.59 13.11
C ASP A 73 14.17 -39.15 12.38
N ILE A 74 14.59 -37.89 12.58
CA ILE A 74 15.97 -37.46 12.38
C ILE A 74 16.47 -36.80 13.68
N PRO A 75 17.59 -37.27 14.27
CA PRO A 75 18.15 -36.73 15.51
C PRO A 75 19.19 -35.62 15.25
N VAL A 76 19.36 -34.78 16.27
CA VAL A 76 20.45 -33.80 16.47
C VAL A 76 21.75 -34.54 16.82
N PRO A 77 22.92 -33.98 16.45
CA PRO A 77 24.09 -34.11 17.33
C PRO A 77 24.81 -32.78 17.59
N SER A 78 25.24 -32.64 18.84
CA SER A 78 26.24 -31.69 19.33
C SER A 78 27.66 -32.25 19.23
N ASP A 79 28.61 -31.32 19.24
CA ASP A 79 30.01 -31.38 19.67
C ASP A 79 31.12 -31.90 18.73
N ALA A 80 32.23 -31.17 18.82
CA ALA A 80 33.46 -31.17 18.02
C ALA A 80 34.34 -32.43 18.19
N PRO A 81 35.43 -32.59 17.40
CA PRO A 81 36.73 -32.03 17.84
C PRO A 81 37.72 -31.59 16.73
N ASP A 82 38.59 -30.65 17.12
CA ASP A 82 40.04 -30.45 16.88
C ASP A 82 40.80 -30.76 15.55
N GLU A 83 41.80 -29.89 15.35
CA GLU A 83 43.06 -29.96 14.56
C GLU A 83 43.19 -29.30 13.15
N GLN A 84 44.12 -28.33 13.16
CA GLN A 84 44.75 -27.39 12.20
C GLN A 84 45.63 -28.09 11.10
N PRO A 85 46.47 -27.44 10.24
CA PRO A 85 46.44 -26.24 9.37
C PRO A 85 46.54 -26.56 7.86
N GLY A 86 46.32 -25.56 6.98
CA GLY A 86 46.93 -25.58 5.63
C GLY A 86 46.42 -24.51 4.65
N GLY A 87 47.20 -23.45 4.42
CA GLY A 87 47.15 -22.69 3.15
C GLY A 87 48.15 -23.28 2.14
N PRO A 88 48.44 -22.63 0.99
CA PRO A 88 47.80 -21.51 0.29
C PRO A 88 47.20 -21.98 -1.07
N THR A 89 46.67 -21.15 -1.97
CA THR A 89 47.41 -20.60 -3.14
C THR A 89 46.46 -19.85 -4.11
N THR A 90 46.91 -18.69 -4.59
CA THR A 90 46.65 -17.98 -5.88
C THR A 90 45.32 -17.31 -6.21
N ASP A 91 45.36 -15.98 -6.13
CA ASP A 91 44.84 -14.94 -7.05
C ASP A 91 45.33 -15.15 -8.52
N PRO A 92 44.91 -14.42 -9.59
CA PRO A 92 44.25 -13.10 -9.60
C PRO A 92 43.15 -12.90 -10.67
N THR A 93 42.48 -11.72 -10.69
CA THR A 93 42.36 -10.85 -11.88
C THR A 93 41.32 -9.71 -11.75
N SER A 94 41.80 -8.48 -11.98
CA SER A 94 41.14 -7.24 -12.44
C SER A 94 40.59 -6.21 -11.44
N ALA A 95 41.42 -5.20 -11.18
CA ALA A 95 41.06 -3.77 -11.10
C ALA A 95 40.98 -3.17 -12.54
N PRO A 96 40.53 -1.91 -12.85
CA PRO A 96 40.79 -0.62 -12.15
C PRO A 96 39.50 0.27 -12.06
N ALA A 97 39.43 1.51 -11.55
CA ALA A 97 40.39 2.61 -11.49
C ALA A 97 40.00 3.61 -10.37
N ASP A 98 41.00 4.30 -9.84
CA ASP A 98 40.95 5.35 -8.83
C ASP A 98 41.59 6.60 -9.46
N GLU A 99 40.92 7.76 -9.40
CA GLU A 99 41.46 9.04 -9.88
C GLU A 99 41.76 9.96 -8.68
N SER A 100 43.06 10.24 -8.50
CA SER A 100 43.57 11.30 -7.65
C SER A 100 43.90 12.53 -8.50
N GLU A 101 43.47 13.72 -8.08
CA GLU A 101 44.03 14.99 -8.55
C GLU A 101 44.57 15.83 -7.38
N THR A 102 45.72 16.45 -7.63
CA THR A 102 46.46 17.40 -6.78
C THR A 102 46.52 18.75 -7.51
N PRO A 103 46.48 19.92 -6.84
CA PRO A 103 46.95 21.18 -7.45
C PRO A 103 48.10 21.88 -6.66
N PRO A 104 48.94 22.73 -7.33
CA PRO A 104 50.01 23.54 -6.71
C PRO A 104 49.73 25.09 -6.80
N PRO A 105 50.66 26.05 -6.55
CA PRO A 105 50.80 26.82 -5.29
C PRO A 105 50.71 28.40 -5.39
N ALA A 106 50.90 29.07 -4.23
CA ALA A 106 50.73 30.49 -3.78
C ALA A 106 51.35 31.66 -4.62
N GLU A 107 50.94 32.95 -4.52
CA GLU A 107 51.12 34.02 -3.47
C GLU A 107 50.53 35.41 -3.99
N PRO A 108 50.55 36.59 -3.29
CA PRO A 108 50.18 37.00 -1.91
C PRO A 108 49.28 38.29 -1.80
N ALA A 109 48.90 38.67 -0.56
CA ALA A 109 48.72 40.03 0.04
C ALA A 109 47.33 40.46 0.65
N ASP A 110 47.37 40.64 1.98
CA ASP A 110 46.84 41.64 2.92
C ASP A 110 45.33 41.97 3.17
N ASP A 111 45.00 41.76 4.46
CA ASP A 111 44.17 42.52 5.43
C ASP A 111 42.72 42.95 5.13
N ALA A 112 41.76 42.32 5.84
CA ALA A 112 40.89 42.98 6.83
C ALA A 112 40.01 41.97 7.61
N ALA A 113 39.80 42.27 8.90
CA ALA A 113 39.29 41.42 9.98
C ALA A 113 37.78 41.04 9.94
N THR A 114 37.47 39.82 10.42
CA THR A 114 36.33 39.48 11.31
C THR A 114 36.53 38.07 11.94
N PRO A 115 35.88 37.74 13.08
CA PRO A 115 36.44 36.86 14.12
C PRO A 115 36.12 35.37 13.95
N LYS A 116 37.03 34.51 14.43
CA LYS A 116 36.93 33.04 14.44
C LYS A 116 36.71 32.52 15.87
N PRO A 117 35.92 31.44 16.08
CA PRO A 117 35.55 30.94 17.40
C PRO A 117 36.73 30.26 18.12
N THR A 118 36.75 30.45 19.44
CA THR A 118 37.74 29.95 20.40
C THR A 118 37.67 28.43 20.51
N ALA A 119 38.76 27.76 20.14
CA ALA A 119 39.06 26.39 20.54
C ALA A 119 40.35 26.37 21.36
N THR A 120 40.36 25.46 22.33
CA THR A 120 41.53 24.92 23.05
C THR A 120 42.13 25.79 24.15
N SER A 121 41.79 25.45 25.38
CA SER A 121 42.78 25.42 26.47
C SER A 121 43.17 23.96 26.70
N THR A 122 44.30 23.58 26.10
CA THR A 122 45.16 22.50 26.52
C THR A 122 45.39 22.64 28.03
N PRO A 123 45.15 21.62 28.88
CA PRO A 123 45.66 21.68 30.22
C PRO A 123 47.17 21.56 30.12
N THR A 124 47.83 22.65 30.50
CA THR A 124 49.23 22.71 30.92
C THR A 124 49.63 21.41 31.61
N GLU A 125 50.71 20.81 31.11
CA GLU A 125 51.52 19.84 31.84
C GLU A 125 51.87 20.46 33.19
N ALA A 126 51.10 20.11 34.22
CA ALA A 126 51.44 20.37 35.59
C ALA A 126 52.69 19.53 35.84
N GLY A 127 53.82 20.22 36.01
CA GLY A 127 55.12 19.60 36.18
C GLY A 127 55.06 18.50 37.23
N ALA A 128 55.88 17.48 37.03
CA ALA A 128 56.14 16.42 37.97
C ALA A 128 56.28 16.99 39.38
N GLY A 129 55.16 17.00 40.12
CA GLY A 129 55.17 17.15 41.55
C GLY A 129 55.94 15.95 42.06
N ALA A 130 56.93 16.22 42.91
CA ALA A 130 57.58 15.19 43.70
C ALA A 130 56.50 14.23 44.25
N PRO A 131 56.76 12.91 44.30
CA PRO A 131 55.79 11.97 44.84
C PRO A 131 55.33 12.52 46.19
N ALA A 132 54.01 12.67 46.34
CA ALA A 132 53.44 12.89 47.65
C ALA A 132 54.02 11.81 48.56
N ASP A 133 54.60 12.24 49.67
CA ASP A 133 55.29 11.37 50.62
C ASP A 133 54.31 10.24 50.96
N VAL A 134 54.63 9.04 50.48
CA VAL A 134 53.81 7.85 50.70
C VAL A 134 53.77 7.69 52.21
N ALA A 135 52.61 7.84 52.83
CA ALA A 135 52.48 7.60 54.26
C ALA A 135 52.84 6.14 54.51
N ALA A 136 54.12 5.89 54.81
CA ALA A 136 54.59 4.59 55.25
C ALA A 136 53.76 4.23 56.48
N ALA A 137 53.23 3.00 56.50
CA ALA A 137 52.57 2.50 57.68
C ALA A 137 53.48 2.74 58.90
N GLU A 138 52.94 3.29 59.98
CA GLU A 138 53.73 3.72 61.15
C GLU A 138 54.46 2.56 61.87
N ASP A 139 54.33 1.32 61.38
CA ASP A 139 54.99 0.10 61.88
C ASP A 139 56.25 -0.34 61.10
N GLY A 140 56.62 0.33 60.00
CA GLY A 140 57.77 -0.05 59.15
C GLY A 140 57.48 -1.04 58.03
N SER A 141 56.21 -1.37 57.76
CA SER A 141 55.74 -2.13 56.61
C SER A 141 55.79 -1.30 55.31
N ASP A 142 56.07 -1.95 54.18
CA ASP A 142 56.05 -1.37 52.84
C ASP A 142 54.68 -1.48 52.16
N LEU A 143 53.64 -1.92 52.89
CA LEU A 143 52.28 -2.02 52.38
C LEU A 143 51.75 -0.63 51.98
N ALA A 144 51.43 -0.45 50.70
CA ALA A 144 50.88 0.79 50.15
C ALA A 144 49.92 0.50 49.00
N PHE A 145 48.86 1.29 48.85
CA PHE A 145 48.05 1.29 47.63
C PHE A 145 48.84 1.89 46.46
N THR A 146 48.60 1.37 45.26
CA THR A 146 49.23 1.87 44.03
C THR A 146 48.64 3.19 43.54
N GLU A 147 47.41 3.50 43.95
CA GLU A 147 46.69 4.75 43.69
C GLU A 147 46.38 5.42 45.03
N PRO A 148 47.38 6.03 45.71
CA PRO A 148 47.18 6.59 47.04
C PRO A 148 46.17 7.75 47.04
N SER A 149 45.26 7.75 48.01
CA SER A 149 44.35 8.87 48.26
C SER A 149 44.34 9.33 49.73
N THR A 150 43.72 10.48 49.97
CA THR A 150 43.54 11.06 51.30
C THR A 150 42.11 11.59 51.44
N GLU A 151 41.66 11.89 52.64
CA GLU A 151 40.33 12.47 52.86
C GLU A 151 40.13 13.79 52.09
N ASP A 152 41.16 14.63 52.02
CA ASP A 152 41.15 15.91 51.28
C ASP A 152 41.31 15.75 49.76
N ALA A 153 41.74 14.57 49.30
CA ALA A 153 41.92 14.24 47.89
C ALA A 153 41.57 12.75 47.65
N PRO A 154 40.27 12.41 47.66
CA PRO A 154 39.82 11.03 47.51
C PRO A 154 40.00 10.52 46.07
N LEU A 155 40.13 9.20 45.91
CA LEU A 155 40.09 8.53 44.61
C LEU A 155 38.72 8.73 43.97
N ALA A 156 38.69 9.43 42.84
CA ALA A 156 37.46 9.75 42.13
C ALA A 156 37.02 8.59 41.21
N LEU A 157 35.86 8.01 41.49
CA LEU A 157 35.21 7.00 40.67
C LEU A 157 33.88 7.53 40.13
N THR A 158 33.48 7.05 38.95
CA THR A 158 32.20 7.43 38.33
C THR A 158 31.38 6.20 37.96
N ALA A 159 30.07 6.26 38.19
CA ALA A 159 29.12 5.25 37.75
C ALA A 159 27.81 5.89 37.26
N THR A 160 26.92 5.07 36.70
CA THR A 160 25.57 5.49 36.28
C THR A 160 24.55 4.57 36.94
N VAL A 161 23.43 5.13 37.41
CA VAL A 161 22.33 4.34 38.00
C VAL A 161 21.93 3.18 37.07
N GLY A 162 21.80 1.98 37.63
CA GLY A 162 21.40 0.77 36.92
C GLY A 162 22.48 0.13 36.04
N THR A 163 23.67 0.73 35.94
CA THR A 163 24.80 0.17 35.18
C THR A 163 25.80 -0.50 36.12
N PRO A 164 26.12 -1.79 35.94
CA PRO A 164 27.18 -2.45 36.70
C PRO A 164 28.51 -1.72 36.51
N PHE A 165 29.22 -1.46 37.61
CA PHE A 165 30.57 -0.91 37.58
C PHE A 165 31.53 -1.84 38.34
N SER A 166 32.82 -1.73 38.03
CA SER A 166 33.87 -2.38 38.80
C SER A 166 35.14 -1.55 38.81
N HIS A 167 35.86 -1.59 39.92
CA HIS A 167 37.18 -0.99 40.09
C HIS A 167 38.05 -1.95 40.91
N THR A 168 39.35 -2.04 40.61
CA THR A 168 40.26 -2.96 41.30
C THR A 168 41.29 -2.19 42.09
N PHE A 169 41.24 -2.32 43.42
CA PHE A 169 42.26 -1.77 44.30
C PHE A 169 43.49 -2.68 44.29
N GLN A 170 44.67 -2.11 44.07
CA GLN A 170 45.94 -2.83 44.08
C GLN A 170 46.87 -2.27 45.14
N THR A 171 47.53 -3.18 45.86
CA THR A 171 48.55 -2.87 46.86
C THR A 171 49.92 -3.38 46.44
N THR A 172 50.96 -2.74 46.95
CA THR A 172 52.36 -3.16 46.89
C THR A 172 52.88 -3.38 48.30
N GLY A 173 53.90 -4.24 48.46
CA GLY A 173 54.45 -4.56 49.78
C GLY A 173 53.54 -5.44 50.65
N GLY A 174 53.85 -5.51 51.94
CA GLY A 174 53.16 -6.34 52.93
C GLY A 174 53.78 -7.72 53.15
N ASN A 175 53.43 -8.34 54.28
CA ASN A 175 53.93 -9.66 54.65
C ASN A 175 52.79 -10.69 54.64
N GLY A 176 52.69 -11.46 53.56
CA GLY A 176 51.67 -12.49 53.37
C GLY A 176 50.47 -11.99 52.56
N THR A 177 49.32 -12.67 52.70
CA THR A 177 48.10 -12.34 51.96
C THR A 177 47.54 -10.98 52.39
N VAL A 178 47.15 -10.16 51.42
CA VAL A 178 46.44 -8.89 51.66
C VAL A 178 44.93 -9.15 51.61
N GLY A 179 44.21 -8.73 52.64
CA GLY A 179 42.75 -8.77 52.70
C GLY A 179 42.14 -7.39 52.48
N TYR A 180 41.09 -7.29 51.67
CA TYR A 180 40.38 -6.04 51.39
C TYR A 180 39.00 -5.98 52.06
N ALA A 181 38.61 -4.81 52.55
CA ALA A 181 37.26 -4.56 53.05
C ALA A 181 36.81 -3.13 52.76
N ILE A 182 35.49 -2.92 52.66
CA ILE A 182 34.88 -1.59 52.61
C ILE A 182 34.53 -1.17 54.03
N GLN A 183 34.91 0.06 54.40
CA GLN A 183 34.46 0.74 55.60
C GLN A 183 33.54 1.89 55.22
N ASP A 184 32.54 2.16 56.07
CA ASP A 184 31.52 3.19 55.81
C ASP A 184 30.87 3.05 54.43
N ALA A 185 30.51 1.81 54.08
CA ALA A 185 29.94 1.48 52.79
C ALA A 185 28.76 2.43 52.46
N PRO A 186 28.64 2.86 51.20
CA PRO A 186 27.55 3.76 50.81
C PRO A 186 26.21 3.16 51.24
N SER A 187 25.35 3.91 51.90
CA SER A 187 23.97 3.47 52.15
C SER A 187 23.05 4.09 51.10
N SER A 188 22.20 3.27 50.48
CA SER A 188 21.14 3.76 49.60
C SER A 188 19.87 4.01 50.41
N ALA A 189 18.98 4.89 49.94
CA ALA A 189 17.68 5.09 50.58
C ALA A 189 16.78 3.83 50.48
N ALA A 190 17.10 2.92 49.54
CA ALA A 190 16.36 1.70 49.23
C ALA A 190 16.84 0.45 50.01
N GLY A 191 17.91 0.55 50.81
CA GLY A 191 18.48 -0.58 51.57
C GLY A 191 20.01 -0.57 51.62
N PRO A 192 20.65 -1.59 52.23
CA PRO A 192 22.11 -1.73 52.17
C PRO A 192 22.55 -1.82 50.71
N SER A 193 23.56 -1.03 50.32
CA SER A 193 24.05 -1.02 48.95
C SER A 193 24.54 -2.40 48.51
N ASP A 194 24.47 -2.65 47.20
CA ASP A 194 25.03 -3.84 46.57
C ASP A 194 26.54 -3.73 46.26
N TYR A 195 27.21 -2.68 46.76
CA TYR A 195 28.66 -2.53 46.67
C TYR A 195 29.37 -3.60 47.51
N SER A 196 30.25 -4.35 46.87
CA SER A 196 31.08 -5.36 47.52
C SER A 196 32.51 -5.27 47.01
N VAL A 197 33.48 -5.44 47.90
CA VAL A 197 34.88 -5.66 47.54
C VAL A 197 35.21 -7.12 47.74
N ASN A 198 35.81 -7.75 46.74
CA ASN A 198 36.34 -9.10 46.91
C ASN A 198 37.53 -9.06 47.88
N VAL A 199 37.42 -9.79 48.99
CA VAL A 199 38.41 -9.78 50.08
C VAL A 199 39.80 -10.23 49.64
N GLU A 200 39.92 -11.07 48.62
CA GLU A 200 41.21 -11.60 48.13
C GLU A 200 41.78 -10.78 46.97
N THR A 201 40.92 -10.22 46.12
CA THR A 201 41.35 -9.58 44.86
C THR A 201 41.24 -8.05 44.84
N GLY A 202 40.60 -7.44 45.84
CA GLY A 202 40.40 -5.99 45.89
C GLY A 202 39.43 -5.46 44.83
N VAL A 203 38.70 -6.33 44.13
CA VAL A 203 37.72 -5.93 43.11
C VAL A 203 36.45 -5.43 43.78
N LEU A 204 36.24 -4.11 43.72
CA LEU A 204 34.97 -3.46 44.00
C LEU A 204 34.00 -3.69 42.84
N SER A 205 32.76 -4.08 43.15
CA SER A 205 31.68 -4.24 42.17
C SER A 205 30.33 -3.88 42.79
N GLY A 206 29.40 -3.40 41.95
CA GLY A 206 28.03 -3.08 42.34
C GLY A 206 27.22 -2.49 41.17
N THR A 207 25.93 -2.25 41.39
CA THR A 207 24.99 -1.63 40.46
C THR A 207 24.23 -0.51 41.19
N PRO A 208 24.72 0.74 41.14
CA PRO A 208 24.12 1.85 41.87
C PRO A 208 22.63 2.02 41.57
N THR A 209 21.80 2.24 42.59
CA THR A 209 20.35 2.50 42.43
C THR A 209 19.97 3.96 42.61
N ASP A 210 20.78 4.73 43.36
CA ASP A 210 20.55 6.14 43.65
C ASP A 210 21.65 7.00 43.02
N ALA A 211 21.26 8.09 42.36
CA ALA A 211 22.19 9.09 41.87
C ALA A 211 22.69 9.97 43.04
N GLY A 212 23.96 10.35 43.01
CA GLY A 212 24.57 11.15 44.08
C GLY A 212 26.07 10.93 44.20
N THR A 213 26.68 11.61 45.17
CA THR A 213 28.10 11.46 45.51
C THR A 213 28.21 10.71 46.83
N PHE A 214 28.93 9.60 46.82
CA PHE A 214 29.12 8.73 47.97
C PHE A 214 30.59 8.69 48.35
N ARG A 215 30.90 8.92 49.62
CA ARG A 215 32.25 8.76 50.17
C ARG A 215 32.30 7.56 51.09
N PHE A 216 33.32 6.74 50.91
CA PHE A 216 33.57 5.55 51.72
C PHE A 216 35.06 5.23 51.71
N GLU A 217 35.46 4.30 52.55
CA GLU A 217 36.85 3.89 52.69
C GLU A 217 37.05 2.46 52.21
N VAL A 218 38.20 2.18 51.60
CA VAL A 218 38.66 0.81 51.31
C VAL A 218 39.92 0.55 52.10
N VAL A 219 39.87 -0.47 52.95
CA VAL A 219 41.01 -0.86 53.78
C VAL A 219 41.68 -2.10 53.19
N ALA A 220 43.01 -2.07 53.18
CA ALA A 220 43.83 -3.24 52.90
C ALA A 220 44.61 -3.62 54.18
N LEU A 221 44.52 -4.90 54.55
CA LEU A 221 45.14 -5.45 55.74
C LEU A 221 46.14 -6.54 55.35
N SER A 222 47.40 -6.38 55.76
CA SER A 222 48.43 -7.42 55.68
C SER A 222 49.03 -7.67 57.06
N GLY A 223 48.74 -8.82 57.66
CA GLY A 223 49.13 -9.12 59.03
C GLY A 223 48.48 -8.17 60.05
N SER A 224 49.28 -7.30 60.68
CA SER A 224 48.80 -6.26 61.60
C SER A 224 48.83 -4.85 61.01
N THR A 225 49.31 -4.71 59.78
CA THR A 225 49.39 -3.43 59.07
C THR A 225 48.10 -3.19 58.30
N GLN A 226 47.41 -2.08 58.60
CA GLN A 226 46.24 -1.61 57.85
C GLN A 226 46.59 -0.29 57.17
N ILE A 227 46.21 -0.17 55.90
CA ILE A 227 46.21 1.09 55.15
C ILE A 227 44.80 1.36 54.61
N THR A 228 44.50 2.63 54.34
CA THR A 228 43.17 3.10 53.94
C THR A 228 43.25 3.94 52.66
N GLU A 229 42.33 3.69 51.73
CA GLU A 229 41.98 4.56 50.60
C GLU A 229 40.66 5.28 50.89
N HIS A 230 40.60 6.58 50.62
CA HIS A 230 39.37 7.37 50.63
C HIS A 230 38.81 7.45 49.21
N VAL A 231 37.57 6.99 49.01
CA VAL A 231 36.95 6.92 47.69
C VAL A 231 35.79 7.90 47.61
N GLU A 232 35.70 8.63 46.51
CA GLU A 232 34.52 9.43 46.14
C GLU A 232 33.89 8.84 44.87
N LEU A 233 32.75 8.17 45.03
CA LEU A 233 31.96 7.64 43.91
C LEU A 233 30.86 8.63 43.52
N THR A 234 30.98 9.21 42.32
CA THR A 234 29.93 10.03 41.71
C THR A 234 29.06 9.17 40.81
N VAL A 235 27.80 8.97 41.21
CA VAL A 235 26.79 8.23 40.44
C VAL A 235 25.89 9.21 39.70
N SER A 236 25.98 9.20 38.38
CA SER A 236 25.10 9.97 37.50
C SER A 236 23.71 9.33 37.41
N PRO A 237 22.62 10.11 37.28
CA PRO A 237 21.29 9.58 37.01
C PRO A 237 21.27 8.73 35.73
N ALA A 238 20.38 7.74 35.67
CA ALA A 238 20.09 7.07 34.41
C ALA A 238 19.50 8.08 33.41
N ALA A 239 19.84 7.95 32.13
CA ALA A 239 19.23 8.78 31.09
C ALA A 239 17.71 8.56 31.08
N GLU A 240 16.94 9.66 30.98
CA GLU A 240 15.49 9.55 30.83
C GLU A 240 15.15 8.85 29.51
N PRO A 241 14.12 8.00 29.47
CA PRO A 241 13.73 7.34 28.24
C PRO A 241 13.18 8.37 27.24
N ASP A 242 13.54 8.21 25.97
CA ASP A 242 12.98 9.01 24.88
C ASP A 242 11.45 8.95 24.86
N VAL A 243 10.83 10.12 24.66
CA VAL A 243 9.39 10.28 24.46
C VAL A 243 9.18 11.00 23.14
N ILE A 244 9.05 10.21 22.07
CA ILE A 244 8.84 10.75 20.73
C ILE A 244 7.44 11.33 20.64
N THR A 245 7.33 12.58 20.20
CA THR A 245 6.05 13.26 19.98
C THR A 245 6.09 14.08 18.71
N PHE A 246 5.00 14.10 17.95
CA PHE A 246 4.82 15.03 16.84
C PHE A 246 4.41 16.43 17.36
N ASP A 247 4.83 17.48 16.65
CA ASP A 247 4.43 18.86 16.96
C ASP A 247 2.92 19.06 16.80
N GLU A 248 2.37 18.52 15.71
CA GLU A 248 0.93 18.45 15.47
C GLU A 248 0.41 17.08 15.88
N GLN A 249 -0.63 17.02 16.71
CA GLN A 249 -1.19 15.77 17.21
C GLN A 249 -2.38 15.29 16.36
N SER A 250 -2.52 13.98 16.21
CA SER A 250 -3.68 13.37 15.54
C SER A 250 -4.06 12.06 16.18
N LYS A 251 -5.26 11.61 15.84
CA LYS A 251 -5.83 10.33 16.26
C LYS A 251 -6.60 9.72 15.09
N PRO A 252 -6.91 8.41 15.10
CA PRO A 252 -7.73 7.81 14.05
C PRO A 252 -9.06 8.54 13.83
N GLU A 253 -9.71 9.01 14.90
CA GLU A 253 -10.97 9.75 14.85
C GLU A 253 -10.81 11.25 14.50
N SER A 254 -9.59 11.77 14.51
CA SER A 254 -9.27 13.15 14.19
C SER A 254 -7.93 13.20 13.46
N PRO A 255 -7.90 12.71 12.22
CA PRO A 255 -6.68 12.67 11.42
C PRO A 255 -6.32 14.09 10.95
N ILE A 256 -5.05 14.28 10.64
CA ILE A 256 -4.61 15.43 9.86
C ILE A 256 -5.27 15.35 8.48
N ARG A 257 -5.95 16.42 8.08
CA ARG A 257 -6.57 16.51 6.75
C ARG A 257 -5.66 17.24 5.77
N ILE A 258 -5.53 16.67 4.58
CA ILE A 258 -4.86 17.28 3.43
C ILE A 258 -5.86 17.22 2.27
N GLU A 259 -6.02 18.32 1.56
CA GLU A 259 -6.81 18.37 0.32
C GLU A 259 -5.88 18.76 -0.82
N THR A 260 -6.03 18.10 -1.97
CA THR A 260 -5.27 18.38 -3.18
C THR A 260 -6.06 17.99 -4.43
N THR A 261 -5.53 18.32 -5.60
CA THR A 261 -6.06 17.90 -6.90
C THR A 261 -5.15 16.82 -7.48
N ALA A 262 -5.68 15.88 -8.25
CA ALA A 262 -4.88 14.88 -8.94
C ALA A 262 -3.78 15.54 -9.79
N GLY A 263 -2.54 15.10 -9.60
CA GLY A 263 -1.36 15.65 -10.27
C GLY A 263 -0.72 16.87 -9.60
N ASP A 264 -1.40 17.53 -8.66
CA ASP A 264 -0.78 18.60 -7.85
C ASP A 264 0.25 18.01 -6.88
N THR A 265 1.28 18.80 -6.57
CA THR A 265 2.32 18.36 -5.63
C THR A 265 1.81 18.49 -4.19
N VAL A 266 1.89 17.39 -3.45
CA VAL A 266 1.80 17.36 -1.99
C VAL A 266 3.21 17.56 -1.45
N ASP A 267 3.37 18.51 -0.53
CA ASP A 267 4.60 18.75 0.21
C ASP A 267 4.24 19.15 1.65
N ARG A 268 4.50 18.24 2.60
CA ARG A 268 4.25 18.48 4.02
C ARG A 268 5.31 17.80 4.87
N THR A 269 5.85 18.52 5.85
CA THR A 269 6.79 17.94 6.81
C THR A 269 6.08 17.55 8.09
N PHE A 270 6.35 16.34 8.58
CA PHE A 270 5.90 15.85 9.88
C PHE A 270 7.09 15.88 10.84
N THR A 271 7.11 16.87 11.74
CA THR A 271 8.20 17.02 12.71
C THR A 271 7.88 16.30 14.00
N ALA A 272 8.74 15.37 14.40
CA ALA A 272 8.75 14.76 15.73
C ALA A 272 9.98 15.19 16.53
N THR A 273 9.81 15.27 17.84
CA THR A 273 10.85 15.67 18.81
C THR A 273 10.85 14.70 20.01
N GLY A 274 11.81 14.87 20.93
CA GLY A 274 11.87 14.07 22.16
C GLY A 274 12.67 12.77 22.04
N SER A 275 13.55 12.67 21.03
CA SER A 275 14.55 11.62 20.93
C SER A 275 15.96 12.13 21.22
N SER A 276 16.75 11.32 21.93
CA SER A 276 18.20 11.48 22.14
C SER A 276 19.04 10.89 21.01
N SER A 277 18.42 10.17 20.07
CA SER A 277 19.02 9.61 18.87
C SER A 277 18.36 10.17 17.60
N GLU A 278 18.91 9.84 16.43
CA GLU A 278 18.29 10.22 15.16
C GLU A 278 16.91 9.57 14.98
N LEU A 279 15.99 10.33 14.39
CA LEU A 279 14.64 9.88 14.08
C LEU A 279 14.56 9.40 12.64
N HIS A 280 13.94 8.25 12.44
CA HIS A 280 13.60 7.68 11.16
C HIS A 280 12.09 7.73 10.95
N TYR A 281 11.67 8.23 9.78
CA TYR A 281 10.27 8.39 9.39
C TYR A 281 9.88 7.34 8.36
N ILE A 282 8.70 6.74 8.53
CA ILE A 282 8.17 5.72 7.63
C ILE A 282 6.71 6.02 7.30
N LEU A 283 6.35 5.86 6.03
CA LEU A 283 4.98 5.88 5.54
C LEU A 283 4.37 4.49 5.76
N LEU A 284 3.41 4.38 6.67
CA LEU A 284 2.68 3.12 6.88
C LEU A 284 1.43 3.11 6.00
N SER A 285 1.29 2.05 5.21
CA SER A 285 0.25 1.91 4.18
C SER A 285 -0.12 0.44 3.97
N GLY A 286 -1.37 0.17 3.64
CA GLY A 286 -1.94 -1.16 3.45
C GLY A 286 -1.78 -2.03 4.70
N PRO A 287 -1.21 -3.25 4.58
CA PRO A 287 -1.13 -4.20 5.68
C PRO A 287 -0.12 -3.83 6.78
N THR A 288 0.76 -2.85 6.54
CA THR A 288 1.73 -2.39 7.55
C THR A 288 1.19 -1.22 8.39
N ALA A 289 0.07 -0.62 7.99
CA ALA A 289 -0.59 0.45 8.72
C ALA A 289 -1.43 -0.11 9.89
N PHE A 290 -1.51 0.66 10.96
CA PHE A 290 -2.43 0.34 12.05
C PHE A 290 -3.88 0.54 11.58
N PRO A 291 -4.80 -0.40 11.84
CA PRO A 291 -6.20 -0.24 11.46
C PRO A 291 -6.82 1.03 12.04
N VAL A 292 -7.68 1.71 11.25
CA VAL A 292 -8.47 2.87 11.72
C VAL A 292 -9.97 2.56 11.64
N PRO A 293 -10.83 3.30 12.37
CA PRO A 293 -12.27 3.07 12.34
C PRO A 293 -12.84 3.09 10.91
N GLY A 294 -13.43 1.96 10.49
CA GLY A 294 -14.02 1.82 9.16
C GLY A 294 -13.03 1.62 8.01
N ASN A 295 -11.74 1.46 8.29
CA ASN A 295 -10.72 1.10 7.30
C ASN A 295 -9.63 0.23 7.94
N ALA A 296 -9.72 -1.09 7.70
CA ALA A 296 -8.78 -2.06 8.27
C ALA A 296 -7.38 -2.00 7.64
N TYR A 297 -7.27 -1.45 6.42
CA TYR A 297 -6.03 -1.36 5.65
C TYR A 297 -5.86 0.05 5.07
N PRO A 298 -5.58 1.05 5.92
CA PRO A 298 -5.31 2.42 5.48
C PRO A 298 -4.22 2.41 4.42
N THR A 299 -4.51 2.89 3.22
CA THR A 299 -3.60 2.86 2.08
C THR A 299 -3.32 4.29 1.64
N ALA A 300 -2.04 4.62 1.44
CA ALA A 300 -1.62 5.85 0.78
C ALA A 300 -1.77 5.72 -0.75
N PRO A 301 -2.13 6.80 -1.47
CA PRO A 301 -2.15 6.77 -2.93
C PRO A 301 -0.75 6.53 -3.49
N ALA A 302 -0.71 5.90 -4.67
CA ALA A 302 0.53 5.75 -5.40
C ALA A 302 1.18 7.11 -5.70
N GLY A 303 2.52 7.15 -5.69
CA GLY A 303 3.28 8.36 -5.98
C GLY A 303 3.56 9.26 -4.75
N LEU A 304 3.09 8.89 -3.56
CA LEU A 304 3.53 9.52 -2.31
C LEU A 304 4.70 8.76 -1.67
N SER A 305 5.58 9.51 -1.04
CA SER A 305 6.70 8.99 -0.24
C SER A 305 6.95 9.90 0.97
N VAL A 306 7.53 9.35 2.03
CA VAL A 306 8.08 10.16 3.13
C VAL A 306 9.60 10.05 3.09
N ASP A 307 10.27 11.19 3.22
CA ASP A 307 11.71 11.22 3.42
C ASP A 307 12.06 10.69 4.82
N GLU A 308 12.96 9.72 4.88
CA GLU A 308 13.26 8.96 6.10
C GLU A 308 13.91 9.82 7.19
N ALA A 309 14.72 10.82 6.84
CA ALA A 309 15.44 11.63 7.82
C ALA A 309 14.64 12.86 8.26
N THR A 310 13.88 13.45 7.34
CA THR A 310 13.22 14.75 7.55
C THR A 310 11.73 14.64 7.85
N GLY A 311 11.10 13.49 7.60
CA GLY A 311 9.66 13.33 7.74
C GLY A 311 8.85 14.11 6.68
N ARG A 312 9.50 14.55 5.59
CA ARG A 312 8.85 15.26 4.50
C ARG A 312 8.06 14.29 3.62
N LEU A 313 6.74 14.34 3.73
CA LEU A 313 5.81 13.70 2.80
C LEU A 313 5.80 14.49 1.49
N SER A 314 6.14 13.84 0.39
CA SER A 314 6.14 14.46 -0.94
C SER A 314 5.68 13.52 -2.05
N GLY A 315 5.12 14.12 -3.11
CA GLY A 315 4.68 13.39 -4.30
C GLY A 315 3.57 14.12 -5.05
N ALA A 316 3.18 13.59 -6.21
CA ALA A 316 2.07 14.10 -7.02
C ALA A 316 1.10 12.95 -7.34
N PRO A 317 0.20 12.61 -6.40
CA PRO A 317 -0.70 11.48 -6.58
C PRO A 317 -1.73 11.80 -7.68
N THR A 318 -1.99 10.82 -8.55
CA THR A 318 -2.84 11.02 -9.73
C THR A 318 -4.22 10.38 -9.62
N GLN A 319 -4.46 9.55 -8.60
CA GLN A 319 -5.74 8.88 -8.43
C GLN A 319 -6.62 9.66 -7.45
N ALA A 320 -7.73 10.19 -7.96
CA ALA A 320 -8.72 10.88 -7.15
C ALA A 320 -9.40 9.92 -6.16
N GLY A 321 -9.79 10.43 -5.00
CA GLY A 321 -10.43 9.65 -3.95
C GLY A 321 -10.02 10.08 -2.55
N GLU A 322 -10.49 9.30 -1.59
CA GLU A 322 -10.23 9.50 -0.17
C GLU A 322 -9.26 8.44 0.34
N TRP A 323 -8.17 8.88 0.96
CA TRP A 323 -7.06 8.02 1.36
C TRP A 323 -6.75 8.21 2.84
N ASP A 324 -6.71 7.11 3.59
CA ASP A 324 -6.26 7.12 4.99
C ASP A 324 -4.88 6.44 5.05
N PHE A 325 -3.89 7.05 5.69
CA PHE A 325 -2.58 6.43 5.92
C PHE A 325 -1.90 7.03 7.16
N GLN A 326 -0.69 6.58 7.48
CA GLN A 326 0.02 7.02 8.67
C GLN A 326 1.48 7.39 8.37
N VAL A 327 2.02 8.31 9.16
CA VAL A 327 3.45 8.61 9.21
C VAL A 327 3.94 8.27 10.60
N MET A 328 4.96 7.43 10.70
CA MET A 328 5.54 7.00 11.96
C MET A 328 6.97 7.53 12.09
N ALA A 329 7.29 8.13 13.24
CA ALA A 329 8.65 8.52 13.61
C ALA A 329 9.17 7.55 14.68
N MET A 330 10.40 7.07 14.54
CA MET A 330 11.01 6.11 15.49
C MET A 330 12.52 6.30 15.63
N ASN A 331 13.08 5.81 16.74
CA ASN A 331 14.52 5.80 17.03
C ASN A 331 15.07 4.37 17.29
N GLY A 332 14.34 3.34 16.86
CA GLY A 332 14.63 1.93 17.14
C GLY A 332 14.12 1.39 18.49
N ALA A 333 13.94 2.24 19.51
CA ALA A 333 13.44 1.83 20.84
C ALA A 333 12.02 2.32 21.15
N ARG A 334 11.61 3.41 20.50
CA ARG A 334 10.35 4.12 20.67
C ARG A 334 9.81 4.54 19.31
N ALA A 335 8.50 4.73 19.23
CA ALA A 335 7.84 5.24 18.05
C ALA A 335 6.63 6.10 18.42
N ALA A 336 6.32 7.07 17.56
CA ALA A 336 5.08 7.84 17.58
C ALA A 336 4.44 7.79 16.19
N THR A 337 3.11 7.88 16.12
CA THR A 337 2.37 7.73 14.87
C THR A 337 1.38 8.87 14.67
N GLN A 338 1.39 9.42 13.45
CA GLN A 338 0.46 10.41 12.95
C GLN A 338 -0.54 9.75 11.99
N TYR A 339 -1.81 10.13 12.07
CA TYR A 339 -2.89 9.67 11.21
C TYR A 339 -3.24 10.76 10.21
N VAL A 340 -3.28 10.40 8.93
CA VAL A 340 -3.50 11.33 7.82
C VAL A 340 -4.69 10.87 6.99
N HIS A 341 -5.54 11.83 6.63
CA HIS A 341 -6.62 11.67 5.68
C HIS A 341 -6.39 12.65 4.53
N LEU A 342 -6.19 12.11 3.33
CA LEU A 342 -5.92 12.85 2.12
C LEU A 342 -7.10 12.72 1.16
N SER A 343 -7.74 13.85 0.87
CA SER A 343 -8.77 13.96 -0.16
C SER A 343 -8.13 14.48 -1.44
N ILE A 344 -8.20 13.68 -2.51
CA ILE A 344 -7.72 14.05 -3.83
C ILE A 344 -8.92 14.25 -4.73
N ARG A 345 -9.12 15.49 -5.18
CA ARG A 345 -10.14 15.81 -6.19
C ARG A 345 -9.63 15.47 -7.59
N PRO A 346 -10.51 15.06 -8.53
CA PRO A 346 -10.14 14.95 -9.94
C PRO A 346 -9.57 16.28 -10.47
N ALA A 347 -8.64 16.21 -11.41
CA ALA A 347 -8.18 17.37 -12.14
C ALA A 347 -9.25 17.86 -13.14
N ALA A 348 -8.94 18.94 -13.88
CA ALA A 348 -9.84 19.43 -14.92
C ALA A 348 -10.08 18.36 -15.99
N THR A 349 -11.31 18.31 -16.51
CA THR A 349 -11.69 17.40 -17.59
C THR A 349 -10.76 17.59 -18.80
N ALA A 350 -10.18 16.51 -19.28
CA ALA A 350 -9.25 16.49 -20.40
C ALA A 350 -9.83 15.77 -21.63
N HIS A 351 -10.65 14.75 -21.42
CA HIS A 351 -11.30 14.00 -22.49
C HIS A 351 -12.70 13.49 -22.09
N LEU A 352 -13.52 13.18 -23.09
CA LEU A 352 -14.83 12.56 -22.89
C LEU A 352 -14.79 11.13 -23.42
N GLU A 353 -15.11 10.19 -22.55
CA GLU A 353 -15.35 8.80 -22.91
C GLU A 353 -16.85 8.56 -23.08
N LEU A 354 -17.23 7.99 -24.22
CA LEU A 354 -18.62 7.79 -24.62
C LEU A 354 -18.90 6.29 -24.70
N LEU A 355 -19.93 5.84 -24.00
CA LEU A 355 -20.51 4.52 -24.19
C LEU A 355 -21.78 4.66 -25.04
N ILE A 356 -21.78 4.00 -26.19
CA ILE A 356 -22.80 4.15 -27.23
C ILE A 356 -23.53 2.84 -27.39
N GLY A 357 -24.87 2.86 -27.51
CA GLY A 357 -25.65 1.66 -27.79
C GLY A 357 -26.88 1.96 -28.63
N VAL A 358 -27.18 1.11 -29.62
CA VAL A 358 -28.41 1.22 -30.41
C VAL A 358 -29.52 0.44 -29.70
N ILE A 359 -30.58 1.14 -29.30
CA ILE A 359 -31.64 0.59 -28.47
C ILE A 359 -32.31 -0.59 -29.21
N GLY A 360 -32.34 -1.75 -28.56
CA GLY A 360 -32.95 -2.98 -29.08
C GLY A 360 -32.00 -3.91 -29.84
N THR A 361 -30.74 -3.54 -30.05
CA THR A 361 -29.77 -4.38 -30.80
C THR A 361 -28.86 -5.23 -29.89
N GLY A 362 -28.62 -4.79 -28.65
CA GLY A 362 -27.67 -5.42 -27.74
C GLY A 362 -26.19 -5.15 -28.05
N GLN A 363 -25.90 -4.37 -29.10
CA GLN A 363 -24.54 -3.95 -29.46
C GLN A 363 -24.15 -2.65 -28.75
N ALA A 364 -22.85 -2.52 -28.47
CA ALA A 364 -22.28 -1.33 -27.84
C ALA A 364 -20.95 -0.94 -28.47
N TRP A 365 -20.67 0.37 -28.42
CA TRP A 365 -19.43 0.97 -28.90
C TRP A 365 -18.89 1.93 -27.87
N GLN A 366 -17.59 2.19 -27.95
CA GLN A 366 -16.88 3.16 -27.14
C GLN A 366 -16.22 4.18 -28.06
N ALA A 367 -16.37 5.47 -27.76
CA ALA A 367 -15.64 6.54 -28.43
C ALA A 367 -14.93 7.42 -27.40
N GLY A 368 -13.68 7.77 -27.66
CA GLY A 368 -12.85 8.55 -26.74
C GLY A 368 -11.44 8.75 -27.31
N GLU A 369 -10.42 8.80 -26.45
CA GLU A 369 -9.02 9.00 -26.87
C GLU A 369 -8.51 7.94 -27.85
N HIS A 370 -9.07 6.75 -27.79
CA HIS A 370 -8.70 5.64 -28.67
C HIS A 370 -9.54 5.56 -29.95
N GLY A 371 -10.35 6.56 -30.27
CA GLY A 371 -11.27 6.53 -31.41
C GLY A 371 -12.48 5.61 -31.18
N LEU A 372 -13.26 5.35 -32.22
CA LEU A 372 -14.48 4.54 -32.15
C LEU A 372 -14.16 3.04 -32.22
N ARG A 373 -14.72 2.27 -31.30
CA ARG A 373 -14.50 0.81 -31.19
C ARG A 373 -15.79 0.09 -30.85
N GLU A 374 -16.04 -1.04 -31.47
CA GLU A 374 -17.07 -1.98 -31.02
C GLU A 374 -16.56 -2.73 -29.79
N ILE A 375 -17.40 -2.83 -28.76
CA ILE A 375 -17.10 -3.54 -27.52
C ILE A 375 -18.11 -4.67 -27.31
N PHE A 376 -17.60 -5.81 -26.83
CA PHE A 376 -18.43 -6.99 -26.56
C PHE A 376 -18.50 -7.21 -25.06
N ALA A 377 -19.70 -7.46 -24.52
CA ALA A 377 -19.86 -7.72 -23.09
C ALA A 377 -19.05 -8.94 -22.59
N GLU A 378 -18.67 -9.85 -23.49
CA GLU A 378 -17.96 -11.10 -23.18
C GLU A 378 -16.50 -11.13 -23.64
N SER A 379 -16.00 -10.08 -24.30
CA SER A 379 -14.61 -10.02 -24.78
C SER A 379 -13.92 -8.71 -24.40
N PRO A 380 -12.66 -8.75 -23.94
CA PRO A 380 -11.84 -7.55 -23.81
C PRO A 380 -11.39 -6.98 -25.16
N ASP A 381 -11.68 -7.67 -26.27
CA ASP A 381 -11.31 -7.21 -27.61
C ASP A 381 -12.16 -5.99 -28.02
N ALA A 382 -11.49 -4.87 -28.27
CA ALA A 382 -12.08 -3.66 -28.81
C ALA A 382 -11.69 -3.51 -30.29
N ASN A 383 -12.64 -3.76 -31.19
CA ASN A 383 -12.38 -3.70 -32.63
C ASN A 383 -12.59 -2.26 -33.14
N PRO A 384 -11.58 -1.60 -33.73
CA PRO A 384 -11.77 -0.30 -34.36
C PRO A 384 -12.84 -0.39 -35.44
N VAL A 385 -13.74 0.59 -35.46
CA VAL A 385 -14.77 0.73 -36.50
C VAL A 385 -14.84 2.18 -36.97
N ASP A 386 -15.20 2.39 -38.23
CA ASP A 386 -15.29 3.73 -38.80
C ASP A 386 -16.59 4.44 -38.42
N ALA A 387 -17.68 3.69 -38.19
CA ALA A 387 -18.98 4.24 -37.82
C ALA A 387 -19.84 3.23 -37.03
N VAL A 388 -20.78 3.75 -36.23
CA VAL A 388 -21.80 2.96 -35.55
C VAL A 388 -22.93 2.60 -36.54
N PRO A 389 -23.21 1.32 -36.81
CA PRO A 389 -24.33 0.93 -37.67
C PRO A 389 -25.68 1.18 -36.97
N ALA A 390 -26.60 1.88 -37.65
CA ALA A 390 -27.97 2.09 -37.19
C ALA A 390 -28.96 1.95 -38.35
N ALA A 391 -30.19 1.53 -38.06
CA ALA A 391 -31.27 1.56 -39.05
C ALA A 391 -31.96 2.93 -39.03
N GLN A 392 -32.49 3.37 -40.17
CA GLN A 392 -33.39 4.52 -40.21
C GLN A 392 -34.58 4.30 -39.27
N GLY A 393 -34.88 5.30 -38.45
CA GLY A 393 -35.88 5.24 -37.39
C GLY A 393 -35.37 4.64 -36.07
N ALA A 394 -34.11 4.18 -35.99
CA ALA A 394 -33.53 3.71 -34.74
C ALA A 394 -33.26 4.86 -33.77
N THR A 395 -33.16 4.52 -32.49
CA THR A 395 -32.71 5.42 -31.44
C THR A 395 -31.45 4.85 -30.80
N MET A 396 -30.46 5.71 -30.64
CA MET A 396 -29.19 5.41 -29.98
C MET A 396 -29.14 6.08 -28.60
N SER A 397 -28.52 5.43 -27.63
CA SER A 397 -28.17 5.98 -26.32
C SER A 397 -26.68 6.30 -26.30
N VAL A 398 -26.33 7.46 -25.73
CA VAL A 398 -24.95 7.92 -25.55
C VAL A 398 -24.78 8.28 -24.08
N ARG A 399 -24.06 7.43 -23.34
CA ARG A 399 -23.62 7.72 -21.97
C ARG A 399 -22.28 8.45 -22.04
N VAL A 400 -22.16 9.56 -21.32
CA VAL A 400 -20.98 10.42 -21.29
C VAL A 400 -20.27 10.25 -19.95
N THR A 401 -18.97 9.99 -19.98
CA THR A 401 -18.10 9.97 -18.80
C THR A 401 -16.92 10.91 -19.05
N PRO A 402 -16.94 12.12 -18.45
CA PRO A 402 -15.84 13.06 -18.54
C PRO A 402 -14.71 12.63 -17.61
N LEU A 403 -13.50 12.59 -18.15
CA LEU A 403 -12.31 12.14 -17.43
C LEU A 403 -11.26 13.25 -17.41
N ASP A 404 -10.51 13.34 -16.31
CA ASP A 404 -9.31 14.17 -16.27
C ASP A 404 -8.14 13.50 -17.03
N ALA A 405 -7.00 14.18 -17.08
CA ALA A 405 -5.80 13.67 -17.78
C ALA A 405 -5.22 12.37 -17.19
N TYR A 406 -5.70 11.94 -16.02
CA TYR A 406 -5.26 10.74 -15.31
C TYR A 406 -6.31 9.62 -15.32
N GLY A 407 -7.45 9.84 -16.01
CA GLY A 407 -8.55 8.89 -16.08
C GLY A 407 -9.48 8.91 -14.86
N ASN A 408 -9.44 9.95 -14.03
CA ASN A 408 -10.41 10.11 -12.96
C ASN A 408 -11.72 10.70 -13.50
N PRO A 409 -12.89 10.18 -13.11
CA PRO A 409 -14.17 10.78 -13.47
C PRO A 409 -14.32 12.18 -12.86
N THR A 410 -14.86 13.09 -13.66
CA THR A 410 -15.04 14.51 -13.31
C THR A 410 -16.52 14.92 -13.23
N GLU A 411 -17.44 13.95 -13.28
CA GLU A 411 -18.92 14.14 -13.26
C GLU A 411 -19.41 14.96 -12.06
N ASP A 412 -18.60 15.04 -11.00
CA ASP A 412 -18.89 15.69 -9.72
C ASP A 412 -18.60 17.20 -9.73
N ASN A 413 -17.97 17.71 -10.80
CA ASN A 413 -17.57 19.12 -10.92
C ASN A 413 -18.77 19.99 -11.34
N GLU A 414 -19.36 20.68 -10.36
CA GLU A 414 -20.21 21.88 -10.49
C GLU A 414 -21.15 21.99 -11.71
N GLY A 415 -22.23 21.20 -11.75
CA GLY A 415 -23.49 21.57 -12.42
C GLY A 415 -23.44 21.74 -13.94
N THR A 416 -22.35 21.36 -14.60
CA THR A 416 -22.23 21.32 -16.05
C THR A 416 -22.80 20.00 -16.58
N THR A 417 -23.46 20.07 -17.73
CA THR A 417 -24.07 18.93 -18.40
C THR A 417 -23.57 18.85 -19.83
N PRO A 418 -23.34 17.65 -20.37
CA PRO A 418 -22.86 17.51 -21.72
C PRO A 418 -23.91 18.01 -22.72
N THR A 419 -23.44 18.60 -23.81
CA THR A 419 -24.23 18.96 -24.97
C THR A 419 -24.01 17.91 -26.06
N VAL A 420 -25.07 17.51 -26.73
CA VAL A 420 -25.02 16.54 -27.83
C VAL A 420 -25.64 17.16 -29.07
N THR A 421 -24.90 17.16 -30.17
CA THR A 421 -25.33 17.72 -31.45
C THR A 421 -25.11 16.72 -32.58
N SER A 422 -25.93 16.81 -33.63
CA SER A 422 -25.77 16.03 -34.87
C SER A 422 -25.42 16.93 -36.05
N SER A 423 -24.64 16.42 -36.99
CA SER A 423 -24.41 17.03 -38.31
C SER A 423 -25.67 17.08 -39.17
N VAL A 424 -26.69 16.26 -38.85
CA VAL A 424 -27.96 16.18 -39.57
C VAL A 424 -29.07 16.81 -38.73
N SER A 425 -29.64 17.92 -39.21
CA SER A 425 -30.58 18.76 -38.45
C SER A 425 -31.93 18.12 -38.14
N SER A 426 -32.28 17.02 -38.80
CA SER A 426 -33.50 16.27 -38.55
C SER A 426 -33.40 15.31 -37.37
N ASP A 427 -32.18 15.04 -36.87
CA ASP A 427 -32.00 14.10 -35.76
C ASP A 427 -32.58 14.66 -34.47
N GLU A 428 -33.13 13.76 -33.66
CA GLU A 428 -33.82 14.12 -32.43
C GLU A 428 -32.94 13.80 -31.22
N VAL A 429 -32.39 14.83 -30.58
CA VAL A 429 -31.59 14.69 -29.35
C VAL A 429 -32.45 14.96 -28.11
N SER A 430 -32.43 14.05 -27.14
CA SER A 430 -33.20 14.19 -25.88
C SER A 430 -32.48 13.62 -24.66
N PHE A 431 -32.82 14.09 -23.47
CA PHE A 431 -32.27 13.64 -22.18
C PHE A 431 -33.41 13.20 -21.25
N PRO A 432 -33.84 11.93 -21.32
CA PRO A 432 -35.11 11.50 -20.72
C PRO A 432 -35.12 11.43 -19.18
N SER A 433 -33.96 11.35 -18.52
CA SER A 433 -33.88 11.31 -17.04
C SER A 433 -32.50 11.64 -16.46
N ASP A 434 -31.44 11.50 -17.26
CA ASP A 434 -30.06 11.66 -16.85
C ASP A 434 -29.35 12.56 -17.87
N PRO A 435 -28.81 13.73 -17.48
CA PRO A 435 -28.07 14.59 -18.41
C PRO A 435 -26.82 13.91 -18.96
N TRP A 436 -26.31 12.86 -18.31
CA TRP A 436 -25.17 12.08 -18.77
C TRP A 436 -25.57 10.93 -19.69
N ASN A 437 -26.86 10.78 -20.02
CA ASN A 437 -27.38 9.77 -20.94
C ASN A 437 -28.33 10.40 -21.98
N ALA A 438 -27.75 10.78 -23.12
CA ALA A 438 -28.51 11.31 -24.25
C ALA A 438 -29.14 10.18 -25.07
N ARG A 439 -30.27 10.49 -25.72
CA ARG A 439 -30.84 9.70 -26.81
C ARG A 439 -30.80 10.48 -28.10
N VAL A 440 -30.40 9.82 -29.18
CA VAL A 440 -30.37 10.37 -30.55
C VAL A 440 -31.23 9.50 -31.45
N GLY A 441 -32.31 10.07 -32.00
CA GLY A 441 -33.15 9.43 -33.01
C GLY A 441 -32.71 9.80 -34.42
N PHE A 442 -32.78 8.85 -35.36
CA PHE A 442 -32.31 9.01 -36.74
C PHE A 442 -33.44 8.89 -37.79
N PRO A 443 -34.14 9.97 -38.14
CA PRO A 443 -35.27 9.89 -39.07
C PRO A 443 -34.89 9.64 -40.53
N HIS A 444 -33.64 9.94 -40.91
CA HIS A 444 -33.15 9.86 -42.29
C HIS A 444 -31.95 8.92 -42.41
N ALA A 445 -31.90 8.18 -43.53
CA ALA A 445 -30.75 7.34 -43.87
C ALA A 445 -29.67 8.18 -44.55
N SER A 446 -28.54 8.34 -43.86
CA SER A 446 -27.34 9.03 -44.31
C SER A 446 -26.18 8.69 -43.37
N PRO A 447 -24.95 9.14 -43.66
CA PRO A 447 -23.91 9.27 -42.64
C PRO A 447 -24.21 10.46 -41.70
N HIS A 448 -24.03 10.27 -40.40
CA HIS A 448 -24.23 11.29 -39.37
C HIS A 448 -22.96 11.38 -38.53
N THR A 449 -22.58 12.59 -38.11
CA THR A 449 -21.53 12.79 -37.11
C THR A 449 -22.19 13.33 -35.85
N ILE A 450 -22.05 12.60 -34.75
CA ILE A 450 -22.52 13.03 -33.43
C ILE A 450 -21.34 13.63 -32.69
N THR A 451 -21.53 14.85 -32.18
CA THR A 451 -20.54 15.56 -31.36
C THR A 451 -21.10 15.73 -29.95
N VAL A 452 -20.34 15.25 -28.97
CA VAL A 452 -20.59 15.47 -27.55
C VAL A 452 -19.57 16.48 -27.04
N ALA A 453 -20.01 17.52 -26.34
CA ALA A 453 -19.12 18.53 -25.77
C ALA A 453 -19.48 18.88 -24.32
N LEU A 454 -18.46 19.10 -23.50
CA LEU A 454 -18.55 19.51 -22.10
C LEU A 454 -17.34 20.40 -21.78
N ASP A 455 -17.58 21.60 -21.24
CA ASP A 455 -16.54 22.52 -20.75
C ASP A 455 -15.35 22.76 -21.70
N GLY A 456 -15.65 22.86 -23.00
CA GLY A 456 -14.66 23.11 -24.06
C GLY A 456 -13.95 21.85 -24.58
N VAL A 457 -14.18 20.70 -23.96
CA VAL A 457 -13.74 19.38 -24.44
C VAL A 457 -14.84 18.77 -25.31
N SER A 458 -14.47 18.11 -26.41
CA SER A 458 -15.45 17.41 -27.24
C SER A 458 -14.91 16.10 -27.82
N THR A 459 -15.82 15.15 -27.99
CA THR A 459 -15.59 13.86 -28.66
C THR A 459 -16.66 13.70 -29.74
N SER A 460 -16.26 13.30 -30.95
CA SER A 460 -17.18 13.02 -32.05
C SER A 460 -17.02 11.60 -32.56
N PHE A 461 -18.11 11.03 -33.07
CA PHE A 461 -18.11 9.73 -33.72
C PHE A 461 -19.13 9.70 -34.85
N ASP A 462 -18.86 8.87 -35.85
CA ASP A 462 -19.72 8.72 -37.01
C ASP A 462 -20.75 7.58 -36.81
N VAL A 463 -21.91 7.75 -37.41
CA VAL A 463 -23.02 6.80 -37.43
C VAL A 463 -23.43 6.59 -38.88
N ASP A 464 -23.47 5.32 -39.28
CA ASP A 464 -23.92 4.92 -40.61
C ASP A 464 -25.38 4.48 -40.53
N VAL A 465 -26.30 5.38 -40.89
CA VAL A 465 -27.74 5.13 -40.82
C VAL A 465 -28.23 4.54 -42.14
N GLN A 466 -28.53 3.24 -42.11
CA GLN A 466 -28.96 2.47 -43.27
C GLN A 466 -30.47 2.61 -43.53
N PRO A 467 -30.92 2.66 -44.79
CA PRO A 467 -32.34 2.74 -45.13
C PRO A 467 -33.15 1.60 -44.52
N ALA A 468 -34.35 1.90 -44.03
CA ALA A 468 -35.30 0.87 -43.65
C ALA A 468 -35.64 0.02 -44.88
N ALA A 469 -35.57 -1.30 -44.76
CA ALA A 469 -35.95 -2.20 -45.85
C ALA A 469 -37.38 -1.90 -46.28
N ALA A 470 -37.57 -1.58 -47.57
CA ALA A 470 -38.90 -1.32 -48.10
C ALA A 470 -39.77 -2.57 -47.93
N THR A 471 -40.81 -2.48 -47.12
CA THR A 471 -41.85 -3.50 -47.08
C THR A 471 -42.51 -3.53 -48.45
N ILE A 472 -42.16 -4.51 -49.29
CA ILE A 472 -42.93 -4.77 -50.50
C ILE A 472 -44.31 -5.20 -50.03
N GLY A 473 -45.28 -4.30 -50.17
CA GLY A 473 -46.67 -4.64 -49.92
C GLY A 473 -47.03 -5.85 -50.77
N THR A 474 -47.42 -6.96 -50.13
CA THR A 474 -48.07 -8.06 -50.82
C THR A 474 -49.41 -7.54 -51.30
N THR A 475 -49.44 -6.94 -52.49
CA THR A 475 -50.71 -6.77 -53.20
C THR A 475 -51.16 -8.17 -53.58
N THR A 476 -52.10 -8.74 -52.82
CA THR A 476 -52.83 -9.94 -53.22
C THR A 476 -53.39 -9.68 -54.63
N PRO A 477 -53.03 -10.47 -55.66
CA PRO A 477 -53.57 -10.26 -56.99
C PRO A 477 -55.08 -10.46 -56.93
N THR A 478 -55.84 -9.40 -57.20
CA THR A 478 -57.29 -9.50 -57.37
C THR A 478 -57.55 -10.16 -58.72
N VAL A 479 -58.09 -11.37 -58.72
CA VAL A 479 -58.51 -12.06 -59.95
C VAL A 479 -59.74 -11.32 -60.49
N GLY A 480 -59.52 -10.44 -61.46
CA GLY A 480 -60.58 -9.88 -62.29
C GLY A 480 -61.14 -10.97 -63.19
N SER A 481 -62.45 -11.19 -63.13
CA SER A 481 -63.21 -12.03 -64.04
C SER A 481 -63.30 -11.39 -65.43
N GLY A 482 -62.19 -11.45 -66.17
CA GLY A 482 -62.10 -11.04 -67.56
C GLY A 482 -61.54 -12.18 -68.41
N THR A 483 -62.35 -12.72 -69.31
CA THR A 483 -61.90 -13.66 -70.35
C THR A 483 -61.06 -12.89 -71.37
N GLY A 484 -59.75 -12.88 -71.18
CA GLY A 484 -58.80 -12.23 -72.09
C GLY A 484 -57.41 -12.82 -71.94
N THR A 485 -56.94 -13.51 -72.99
CA THR A 485 -55.63 -14.16 -73.11
C THR A 485 -54.49 -13.14 -73.04
N LEU A 486 -53.51 -13.28 -72.14
CA LEU A 486 -52.12 -12.88 -72.40
C LEU A 486 -51.08 -13.64 -71.54
N ALA A 487 -50.03 -14.03 -72.27
CA ALA A 487 -48.62 -14.26 -71.91
C ALA A 487 -48.23 -15.28 -70.81
N TYR A 488 -47.87 -16.47 -71.29
CA TYR A 488 -46.89 -17.35 -70.65
C TYR A 488 -45.51 -16.66 -70.64
N THR A 489 -45.03 -16.23 -69.47
CA THR A 489 -43.60 -16.01 -69.23
C THR A 489 -43.12 -17.10 -68.29
N GLY A 490 -42.40 -18.08 -68.85
CA GLY A 490 -42.00 -19.30 -68.18
C GLY A 490 -41.23 -19.06 -66.89
N ALA A 491 -41.72 -19.64 -65.80
CA ALA A 491 -40.88 -20.04 -64.69
C ALA A 491 -40.33 -21.44 -65.00
N GLU A 492 -39.12 -21.51 -65.55
CA GLU A 492 -38.39 -22.78 -65.62
C GLU A 492 -37.98 -23.19 -64.19
N THR A 493 -38.61 -24.23 -63.66
CA THR A 493 -38.30 -24.83 -62.35
C THR A 493 -37.12 -25.81 -62.40
N SER A 494 -36.21 -25.68 -63.37
CA SER A 494 -35.06 -26.58 -63.58
C SER A 494 -33.69 -25.98 -63.19
N GLY A 495 -33.60 -24.70 -62.84
CA GLY A 495 -32.36 -24.03 -62.45
C GLY A 495 -31.65 -24.53 -61.17
N PRO A 496 -32.35 -24.80 -60.04
CA PRO A 496 -31.67 -25.06 -58.77
C PRO A 496 -31.13 -26.50 -58.61
N LEU A 497 -31.59 -27.47 -59.41
CA LEU A 497 -31.10 -28.86 -59.34
C LEU A 497 -29.75 -29.07 -60.07
N ALA A 498 -29.45 -28.27 -61.09
CA ALA A 498 -28.18 -28.36 -61.82
C ALA A 498 -26.99 -27.84 -60.98
N TRP A 499 -27.20 -26.80 -60.17
CA TRP A 499 -26.16 -26.23 -59.29
C TRP A 499 -25.86 -27.12 -58.08
N ALA A 500 -26.86 -27.83 -57.55
CA ALA A 500 -26.68 -28.73 -56.41
C ALA A 500 -25.77 -29.94 -56.76
N LEU A 501 -25.84 -30.46 -57.99
CA LEU A 501 -24.98 -31.56 -58.44
C LEU A 501 -23.54 -31.11 -58.75
N ALA A 502 -23.34 -29.86 -59.19
CA ALA A 502 -22.01 -29.31 -59.44
C ALA A 502 -21.19 -29.09 -58.15
N LEU A 503 -21.83 -28.64 -57.07
CA LEU A 503 -21.15 -28.43 -55.78
C LEU A 503 -20.80 -29.73 -55.05
N LEU A 504 -21.56 -30.81 -55.27
CA LEU A 504 -21.29 -32.13 -54.69
C LEU A 504 -20.07 -32.80 -55.36
N GLY A 505 -19.84 -32.54 -56.65
CA GLY A 505 -18.64 -33.01 -57.37
C GLY A 505 -17.33 -32.31 -56.95
N ILE A 506 -17.39 -31.02 -56.60
CA ILE A 506 -16.21 -30.24 -56.17
C ILE A 506 -15.78 -30.62 -54.74
N GLY A 507 -16.72 -30.94 -53.86
CA GLY A 507 -16.44 -31.42 -52.50
C GLY A 507 -15.72 -32.79 -52.45
N GLY A 508 -16.06 -33.70 -53.36
CA GLY A 508 -15.42 -35.02 -53.45
C GLY A 508 -13.95 -34.96 -53.92
N GLY A 509 -13.62 -34.05 -54.84
CA GLY A 509 -12.25 -33.88 -55.35
C GLY A 509 -11.26 -33.32 -54.32
N LEU A 510 -11.71 -32.41 -53.45
CA LEU A 510 -10.89 -31.82 -52.39
C LEU A 510 -10.56 -32.82 -51.27
N LEU A 511 -11.46 -33.76 -50.96
CA LEU A 511 -11.22 -34.80 -49.96
C LEU A 511 -10.14 -35.80 -50.42
N VAL A 512 -10.16 -36.18 -51.71
CA VAL A 512 -9.16 -37.08 -52.31
C VAL A 512 -7.79 -36.39 -52.44
N HIS A 513 -7.74 -35.09 -52.74
CA HIS A 513 -6.49 -34.33 -52.78
C HIS A 513 -5.84 -34.20 -51.39
N ARG A 514 -6.64 -34.02 -50.32
CA ARG A 514 -6.13 -33.89 -48.94
C ARG A 514 -5.63 -35.22 -48.35
N LEU A 515 -6.21 -36.35 -48.76
CA LEU A 515 -5.76 -37.69 -48.37
C LEU A 515 -4.47 -38.13 -49.10
N ARG A 516 -4.20 -37.63 -50.31
CA ARG A 516 -2.97 -37.94 -51.08
C ARG A 516 -1.74 -37.17 -50.60
N ARG A 517 -1.89 -36.01 -49.94
CA ARG A 517 -0.79 -35.23 -49.34
C ARG A 517 -0.33 -35.71 -47.96
N ARG A 518 -1.02 -36.66 -47.33
CA ARG A 518 -0.62 -37.22 -46.02
C ARG A 518 0.12 -38.57 -46.12
N ARG A 519 0.46 -39.04 -47.32
CA ARG A 519 1.22 -40.28 -47.55
C ARG A 519 2.36 -40.13 -48.57
N ALA A 520 2.90 -38.93 -48.72
CA ALA A 520 4.16 -38.68 -49.44
C ALA A 520 5.13 -37.98 -48.49
#